data_AF-A0A5N6GPX8-F1
#
_entry.id   AF-A0A5N6GPX8-F1
#
_cell.length_a   1.000
_cell.length_b   1.000
_cell.length_c   1.000
_cell.angle_alpha   90.00
_cell.angle_beta   90.00
_cell.angle_gamma   90.00
#
_symmetry.space_group_name_H-M   'P 1'
#
loop_
_entity.id
_entity.type
_entity.pdbx_description
1 polymer ?
#
loop_
_entity_poly.entity_id
_entity_poly.type
_entity_poly.pdbx_seq_one_letter_code
_entity_poly.pdbx_strand_id
1 'polypeptide(L)'
;MRLKCMTAEREKLLVSGRSVLSGQNRLSLPSVHIRGIRDPWRPDGKRLMETYYTMDHAEVVSFQGAHQVPTTQTDVDQIRAAVLRAWKLAQQGLK
;
A
#
# COMPACT_ATOMS: atom_id res chain seq x y z
N MET A 1 -39.62 -14.72 11.57
CA MET A 1 -39.04 -14.82 10.21
C MET A 1 -37.54 -14.55 10.31
N ARG A 2 -36.70 -15.59 10.20
CA ARG A 2 -35.25 -15.53 10.46
C ARG A 2 -34.54 -15.88 9.15
N LEU A 3 -34.06 -14.87 8.43
CA LEU A 3 -33.28 -15.05 7.21
C LEU A 3 -31.90 -15.59 7.58
N LYS A 4 -31.67 -16.87 7.27
CA LYS A 4 -30.32 -17.47 7.29
C LYS A 4 -29.58 -16.93 6.07
N CYS A 5 -28.60 -16.05 6.29
CA CYS A 5 -27.66 -15.65 5.25
C CYS A 5 -26.82 -16.89 4.89
N MET A 6 -26.96 -17.33 3.64
CA MET A 6 -26.24 -18.47 3.10
C MET A 6 -24.75 -18.16 3.07
N THR A 7 -23.98 -19.07 3.63
CA THR A 7 -22.53 -19.13 3.59
C THR A 7 -22.05 -19.08 2.14
N ALA A 8 -21.32 -18.02 1.77
CA ALA A 8 -20.59 -17.97 0.52
C ALA A 8 -19.39 -18.93 0.62
N GLU A 9 -19.52 -20.06 -0.07
CA GLU A 9 -18.50 -21.12 -0.14
C GLU A 9 -17.23 -20.59 -0.81
N ARG A 10 -16.08 -20.92 -0.20
CA ARG A 10 -14.74 -20.58 -0.67
C ARG A 10 -14.38 -21.47 -1.85
N GLU A 11 -14.40 -20.91 -3.06
CA GLU A 11 -13.82 -21.56 -4.22
C GLU A 11 -12.28 -21.52 -4.10
N LYS A 12 -11.68 -22.68 -3.81
CA LYS A 12 -10.23 -22.87 -3.77
C LYS A 12 -9.70 -22.97 -5.19
N LEU A 13 -9.15 -21.87 -5.73
CA LEU A 13 -8.28 -21.97 -6.90
C LEU A 13 -6.89 -22.43 -6.44
N LEU A 14 -6.58 -23.71 -6.66
CA LEU A 14 -5.25 -24.29 -6.45
C LEU A 14 -4.36 -23.89 -7.65
N VAL A 15 -3.49 -22.90 -7.44
CA VAL A 15 -2.28 -22.72 -8.27
C VAL A 15 -1.09 -23.11 -7.39
N SER A 16 -0.38 -24.16 -7.83
CA SER A 16 0.85 -24.73 -7.27
C SER A 16 1.21 -24.34 -5.81
N GLY A 17 0.75 -25.15 -4.85
CA GLY A 17 1.54 -25.44 -3.65
C GLY A 17 1.67 -24.38 -2.55
N ARG A 18 0.85 -23.32 -2.48
CA ARG A 18 0.77 -22.48 -1.27
C ARG A 18 -0.67 -22.36 -0.76
N SER A 19 -0.89 -22.83 0.46
CA SER A 19 -2.08 -22.53 1.25
C SER A 19 -2.02 -21.04 1.66
N VAL A 20 -2.68 -20.17 0.91
CA VAL A 20 -2.64 -18.71 1.14
C VAL A 20 -3.93 -18.25 1.83
N LEU A 21 -4.29 -18.81 2.98
CA LEU A 21 -5.34 -18.23 3.84
C LEU A 21 -5.08 -18.56 5.32
N SER A 22 -4.10 -17.88 5.92
CA SER A 22 -4.01 -17.73 7.38
C SER A 22 -3.28 -16.43 7.75
N GLY A 23 -4.04 -15.41 8.15
CA GLY A 23 -3.54 -14.10 8.62
C GLY A 23 -3.28 -13.11 7.47
N GLN A 24 -4.07 -12.04 7.41
CA GLN A 24 -3.94 -10.84 6.55
C GLN A 24 -2.60 -10.75 5.77
N ASN A 25 -2.58 -11.20 4.51
CA ASN A 25 -1.43 -11.05 3.60
C ASN A 25 -1.27 -9.58 3.20
N ARG A 26 -0.74 -8.77 4.11
CA ARG A 26 -0.30 -7.42 3.81
C ARG A 26 0.94 -7.48 2.93
N LEU A 27 1.00 -6.57 1.96
CA LEU A 27 2.14 -6.33 1.10
C LEU A 27 3.29 -5.82 1.97
N SER A 28 4.33 -6.63 2.06
CA SER A 28 5.58 -6.31 2.75
C SER A 28 6.66 -5.78 1.81
N LEU A 29 6.35 -5.54 0.53
CA LEU A 29 7.28 -4.88 -0.38
C LEU A 29 7.46 -3.41 0.05
N PRO A 30 8.69 -2.88 0.09
CA PRO A 30 8.90 -1.45 0.31
C PRO A 30 8.12 -0.61 -0.70
N SER A 31 7.27 0.29 -0.21
CA SER A 31 6.40 1.13 -1.03
C SER A 31 6.50 2.59 -0.65
N VAL A 32 6.31 3.47 -1.63
CA VAL A 32 6.23 4.92 -1.44
C VAL A 32 4.88 5.40 -1.94
N HIS A 33 4.10 6.04 -1.07
CA HIS A 33 2.79 6.58 -1.37
C HIS A 33 2.85 8.10 -1.42
N ILE A 34 2.74 8.67 -2.62
CA ILE A 34 2.79 10.12 -2.84
C ILE A 34 1.36 10.66 -2.79
N ARG A 35 1.11 11.69 -1.96
CA ARG A 35 -0.25 12.21 -1.74
C ARG A 35 -0.29 13.73 -1.63
N GLY A 36 -1.23 14.35 -2.34
CA GLY A 36 -1.54 15.77 -2.15
C GLY A 36 -2.31 15.98 -0.86
N ILE A 37 -1.99 17.02 -0.09
CA ILE A 37 -2.72 17.31 1.16
C ILE A 37 -4.18 17.75 0.94
N ARG A 38 -4.52 18.21 -0.26
CA ARG A 38 -5.88 18.59 -0.70
C ARG A 38 -6.48 17.54 -1.64
N ASP A 39 -5.88 16.37 -1.79
CA ASP A 39 -6.43 15.30 -2.63
C ASP A 39 -7.75 14.81 -2.01
N PRO A 40 -8.89 14.89 -2.73
CA PRO A 40 -10.18 14.43 -2.22
C PRO A 40 -10.20 12.93 -1.88
N TRP A 41 -9.34 12.13 -2.52
CA TRP A 41 -9.20 10.69 -2.29
C TRP A 41 -8.09 10.34 -1.29
N ARG A 42 -7.48 11.33 -0.62
CA ARG A 42 -6.48 11.10 0.43
C ARG A 42 -6.96 10.12 1.52
N PRO A 43 -8.23 10.16 2.01
CA PRO A 43 -8.73 9.18 2.97
C PRO A 43 -8.75 7.75 2.42
N ASP A 44 -9.14 7.56 1.16
CA ASP A 44 -9.15 6.25 0.52
C ASP A 44 -7.75 5.72 0.27
N GLY A 45 -6.83 6.57 -0.18
CA GLY A 45 -5.42 6.20 -0.29
C GLY A 45 -4.79 5.83 1.05
N LYS A 46 -5.21 6.49 2.15
CA LYS A 46 -4.83 6.10 3.51
C LYS A 46 -5.38 4.73 3.88
N ARG A 47 -6.67 4.50 3.65
CA ARG A 47 -7.33 3.22 3.92
C ARG A 47 -6.69 2.07 3.14
N LEU A 48 -6.39 2.26 1.85
CA LEU A 48 -5.71 1.27 1.02
C LEU A 48 -4.36 0.87 1.62
N MET A 49 -3.54 1.87 1.98
CA MET A 49 -2.24 1.63 2.61
C MET A 49 -2.40 0.86 3.95
N GLU A 50 -3.27 1.34 4.84
CA GLU A 50 -3.46 0.73 6.16
C GLU A 50 -4.07 -0.68 6.14
N THR A 51 -4.84 -0.98 5.09
CA THR A 51 -5.51 -2.28 4.93
C THR A 51 -4.59 -3.32 4.32
N TYR A 52 -3.82 -2.92 3.29
CA TYR A 52 -3.11 -3.87 2.43
C TYR A 52 -1.59 -3.81 2.54
N TYR A 53 -0.98 -2.86 3.25
CA TYR A 53 0.47 -2.76 3.36
C TYR A 53 0.96 -2.97 4.80
N THR A 54 2.16 -3.54 4.93
CA THR A 54 2.90 -3.55 6.19
C THR A 54 3.47 -2.15 6.41
N MET A 55 3.04 -1.49 7.48
CA MET A 55 3.36 -0.08 7.72
C MET A 55 4.86 0.19 7.89
N ASP A 56 5.63 -0.78 8.39
CA ASP A 56 7.09 -0.66 8.51
C ASP A 56 7.80 -0.61 7.14
N HIS A 57 7.11 -1.01 6.08
CA HIS A 57 7.62 -0.99 4.70
C HIS A 57 6.90 0.02 3.80
N ALA A 58 5.97 0.82 4.34
CA ALA A 58 5.22 1.81 3.57
C ALA A 58 5.58 3.22 4.02
N GLU A 59 6.18 4.01 3.13
CA GLU A 59 6.47 5.42 3.36
C GLU A 59 5.43 6.32 2.69
N VAL A 60 5.13 7.47 3.30
CA VAL A 60 4.21 8.46 2.75
C VAL A 60 4.94 9.77 2.52
N VAL A 61 4.91 10.27 1.29
CA VAL A 61 5.40 11.62 0.96
C VAL A 61 4.20 12.50 0.64
N SER A 62 4.01 13.56 1.44
CA SER A 62 2.90 14.49 1.24
C SER A 62 3.40 15.79 0.62
N PHE A 63 2.64 16.36 -0.31
CA PHE A 63 3.00 17.62 -0.97
C PHE A 63 1.85 18.64 -0.97
N GLN A 64 2.19 19.90 -1.20
CA GLN A 64 1.25 21.03 -1.23
C GLN A 64 0.42 21.05 -2.53
N GLY A 65 -0.52 20.11 -2.64
CA GLY A 65 -1.36 19.96 -3.82
C GLY A 65 -2.64 19.17 -3.58
N ALA A 66 -3.42 18.97 -4.63
CA ALA A 66 -4.60 18.12 -4.66
C ALA A 66 -4.27 16.82 -5.43
N HIS A 67 -5.15 16.39 -6.33
CA HIS A 67 -4.92 15.20 -7.15
C HIS A 67 -4.12 15.54 -8.41
N GLN A 68 -2.81 15.70 -8.26
CA GLN A 68 -1.89 15.94 -9.37
C GLN A 68 -0.51 15.33 -9.13
N VAL A 69 0.34 15.39 -10.16
CA VAL A 69 1.77 15.09 -10.03
C VAL A 69 2.48 16.29 -9.36
N PRO A 70 3.34 16.07 -8.35
CA PRO A 70 4.14 17.14 -7.75
C PRO A 70 5.17 17.69 -8.75
N THR A 71 5.33 19.01 -8.80
CA THR A 71 6.19 19.68 -9.80
C THR A 71 7.24 20.60 -9.20
N THR A 72 7.18 20.87 -7.89
CA THR A 72 8.21 21.69 -7.25
C THR A 72 9.48 20.88 -7.06
N GLN A 73 10.65 21.53 -7.17
CA GLN A 73 11.93 20.87 -6.93
C GLN A 73 11.98 20.24 -5.53
N THR A 74 11.43 20.93 -4.53
CA THR A 74 11.33 20.45 -3.15
C THR A 74 10.56 19.14 -3.05
N ASP A 75 9.39 19.03 -3.69
CA ASP A 75 8.60 17.79 -3.67
C ASP A 75 9.34 16.66 -4.38
N VAL A 76 9.96 16.95 -5.52
CA VAL A 76 10.75 15.98 -6.29
C VAL A 76 11.93 15.45 -5.48
N ASP A 77 12.64 16.31 -4.76
CA ASP A 77 13.78 15.90 -3.93
C ASP A 77 13.34 15.01 -2.76
N GLN A 78 12.21 15.30 -2.14
CA GLN A 78 11.63 14.46 -1.09
C GLN A 78 11.23 13.08 -1.62
N ILE A 79 10.57 13.04 -2.77
CA ILE A 79 10.17 11.78 -3.42
C ILE A 79 11.39 10.96 -3.82
N ARG A 80 12.40 11.59 -4.43
CA ARG A 80 13.67 10.94 -4.78
C ARG A 80 14.31 10.30 -3.55
N ALA A 81 14.37 11.01 -2.43
CA ALA A 81 14.95 10.50 -1.20
C ALA A 81 14.15 9.28 -0.66
N ALA A 82 12.82 9.31 -0.72
CA ALA A 82 11.96 8.20 -0.31
C ALA A 82 12.14 6.96 -1.20
N VAL A 83 12.21 7.14 -2.53
CA VAL A 83 12.46 6.03 -3.47
C VAL A 83 13.81 5.37 -3.20
N LEU A 84 14.86 6.16 -2.94
CA LEU A 84 16.18 5.61 -2.61
C LEU A 84 16.19 4.86 -1.27
N ARG A 85 15.40 5.30 -0.28
CA ARG A 85 15.22 4.56 0.98
C ARG A 85 14.49 3.24 0.75
N ALA A 86 13.37 3.25 0.03
CA ALA A 86 12.61 2.05 -0.31
C ALA A 86 13.47 1.04 -1.07
N TRP A 87 14.30 1.50 -2.02
CA TRP A 87 15.27 0.64 -2.72
C TRP A 87 16.27 0.01 -1.75
N LYS A 88 16.88 0.78 -0.84
CA LYS A 88 17.81 0.23 0.16
C LYS A 88 17.15 -0.83 1.04
N LEU A 89 15.91 -0.60 1.49
CA LEU A 89 15.15 -1.59 2.25
C LEU A 89 14.92 -2.87 1.43
N ALA A 90 14.59 -2.73 0.15
CA ALA A 90 14.39 -3.89 -0.74
C ALA A 90 15.68 -4.71 -0.90
N GLN A 91 16.85 -4.07 -0.92
CA GLN A 91 18.15 -4.77 -0.97
C GLN A 91 18.48 -5.55 0.32
N GLN A 92 17.93 -5.16 1.47
CA GLN A 92 18.20 -5.81 2.75
C GLN A 92 17.43 -7.13 2.91
N GLY A 93 16.25 -7.27 2.29
CA GLY A 93 15.42 -8.49 2.31
C GLY A 93 15.76 -9.53 1.23
N LEU A 94 16.74 -9.26 0.37
CA LEU A 94 17.21 -10.17 -0.69
C LEU A 94 18.48 -10.95 -0.31
N LYS A 95 18.86 -10.94 0.97
CA LYS A 95 20.00 -11.67 1.51
C LYS A 95 19.58 -12.99 2.14
#